data_AF-X0USA6-F1
#
_entry.id   AF-X0USA6-F1
#
_cell.length_a   1.000
_cell.length_b   1.000
_cell.length_c   1.000
_cell.angle_alpha   90.00
_cell.angle_beta   90.00
_cell.angle_gamma   90.00
#
_symmetry.space_group_name_H-M   'P 1'
#
loop_
_entity.id
_entity.type
_entity.pdbx_description
1 polymer ?
#
loop_
_entity_poly.entity_id
_entity_poly.type
_entity_poly.pdbx_seq_one_letter_code
_entity_poly.pdbx_strand_id
1 'polypeptide(L)' 'MTFKGFNIAYPEYEVITPQGNQSYTLRSLNVSEEEKLKGSLITPSKIADHLNTCLFEAIVTKPDNIKSFDDFLRNV' A
#
# COMPACT_ATOMS: atom_id res chain seq x y z
N MET A 1 -31.89 -11.03 13.48
CA MET A 1 -31.05 -10.36 12.49
C MET A 1 -29.60 -10.57 12.88
N THR A 2 -28.83 -11.30 12.07
CA THR A 2 -27.43 -11.64 12.37
C THR A 2 -26.54 -10.48 11.97
N PHE A 3 -25.71 -9.99 12.89
CA PHE A 3 -24.72 -8.96 12.62
C PHE A 3 -23.75 -9.41 11.52
N LYS A 4 -23.56 -8.60 10.47
CA LYS A 4 -22.70 -8.90 9.32
C LYS A 4 -21.33 -8.18 9.36
N GLY A 5 -21.00 -7.51 10.47
CA GLY A 5 -19.78 -6.70 10.55
C GLY A 5 -19.96 -5.26 10.09
N PHE A 6 -18.87 -4.50 10.13
CA PHE A 6 -18.78 -3.15 9.57
C PHE A 6 -18.17 -3.22 8.17
N ASN A 7 -18.78 -2.54 7.20
CA ASN A 7 -18.19 -2.35 5.87
C ASN A 7 -17.44 -1.01 5.86
N ILE A 8 -16.19 -1.03 6.33
CA ILE A 8 -15.36 0.18 6.43
C ILE A 8 -14.79 0.48 5.05
N ALA A 9 -15.25 1.57 4.43
CA ALA A 9 -14.65 2.12 3.22
C ALA A 9 -13.56 3.13 3.64
N TYR A 10 -12.32 2.87 3.25
CA TYR A 10 -11.23 3.82 3.42
C TYR A 10 -11.24 4.83 2.27
N PRO A 11 -10.84 6.09 2.51
CA PRO A 11 -10.61 7.03 1.42
C PRO A 11 -9.59 6.47 0.43
N GLU A 12 -9.89 6.65 -0.85
CA GLU A 12 -9.01 6.27 -1.96
C GLU A 12 -8.44 7.53 -2.60
N TYR A 13 -7.16 7.48 -2.96
CA TYR A 13 -6.42 8.57 -3.55
C TYR A 13 -5.73 8.08 -4.81
N GLU A 14 -5.71 8.94 -5.82
CA GLU A 14 -4.98 8.69 -7.04
C GLU A 14 -3.59 9.33 -6.95
N VAL A 15 -2.56 8.49 -7.10
CA VAL A 15 -1.16 8.94 -7.18
C VAL A 15 -0.66 8.72 -8.58
N ILE A 16 -0.33 9.81 -9.25
CA ILE A 16 0.21 9.81 -10.61
C ILE A 16 1.73 9.87 -10.49
N THR A 17 2.43 8.85 -11.00
CA THR A 17 3.89 8.85 -11.09
C THR A 17 4.31 9.43 -12.44
N PRO A 18 4.91 10.64 -12.49
CA PRO A 18 5.18 11.31 -13.77
C PRO A 18 6.22 10.57 -14.62
N GLN A 19 7.15 9.87 -13.98
CA GLN A 19 8.23 9.13 -14.65
C GLN A 19 7.71 7.90 -15.39
N GLY A 20 6.65 7.26 -14.87
CA GLY A 20 6.05 6.06 -15.46
C GLY A 20 4.80 6.34 -16.27
N ASN A 21 4.25 7.57 -16.20
CA ASN A 21 2.92 7.92 -16.70
C ASN A 21 1.84 6.92 -16.23
N GLN A 22 1.98 6.43 -14.99
CA GLN A 22 1.09 5.45 -14.39
C GLN A 22 0.30 6.10 -13.27
N SER A 23 -0.97 5.72 -13.19
CA SER A 23 -1.86 6.14 -12.11
C SER A 23 -2.10 4.96 -11.17
N TYR A 24 -1.98 5.23 -9.88
CA TYR A 24 -2.16 4.26 -8.81
C TYR A 24 -3.29 4.71 -7.90
N THR A 25 -4.34 3.90 -7.81
CA THR A 25 -5.37 4.09 -6.79
C THR A 25 -4.90 3.42 -5.50
N LEU A 26 -4.65 4.24 -4.47
CA LEU A 26 -4.18 3.83 -3.16
C LEU A 26 -5.26 4.10 -2.12
N ARG A 27 -5.45 3.21 -1.14
CA ARG A 27 -6.28 3.48 0.03
C ARG A 27 -5.46 4.11 1.16
N SER A 28 -6.14 4.78 2.08
CA SER A 28 -5.56 5.14 3.38
C SER A 28 -5.09 3.91 4.16
N LEU A 29 -4.03 4.12 4.95
CA LEU A 29 -3.54 3.14 5.91
C LEU A 29 -4.53 2.97 7.06
N ASN A 30 -4.62 1.75 7.58
CA ASN A 30 -5.28 1.49 8.85
C ASN A 30 -4.31 1.69 10.03
N VAL A 31 -4.85 1.73 11.24
CA VAL A 31 -4.07 1.97 12.47
C VAL A 31 -2.97 0.91 12.66
N SER A 32 -3.22 -0.35 12.31
CA SER A 32 -2.21 -1.40 12.44
C SER A 32 -1.03 -1.22 11.49
N GLU A 33 -1.30 -0.78 10.26
CA GLU A 33 -0.27 -0.48 9.25
C GLU A 33 0.55 0.74 9.65
N GLU A 34 -0.09 1.79 10.16
CA GLU A 34 0.59 2.96 10.68
C GLU A 34 1.55 2.61 11.84
N GLU A 35 1.09 1.80 12.80
CA GLU A 35 1.92 1.35 13.92
C GLU A 35 3.10 0.48 13.48
N LYS A 36 2.91 -0.39 12.48
CA LYS A 36 4.02 -1.15 11.88
C LYS A 36 5.06 -0.21 11.26
N LEU A 37 4.60 0.83 10.57
CA LEU A 37 5.46 1.82 9.91
C LEU A 37 6.27 2.62 10.94
N LYS A 38 5.64 3.04 12.05
CA LYS A 38 6.33 3.65 13.20
C LYS A 38 7.38 2.71 13.82
N GLY A 39 7.03 1.44 14.04
CA GLY A 39 7.97 0.44 14.55
C GLY A 39 9.19 0.22 13.64
N SER A 40 9.03 0.46 12.34
CA SER A 40 10.09 0.33 11.35
C SER A 40 11.17 1.41 11.49
N LEU A 41 10.82 2.58 12.02
CA LEU A 41 11.76 3.68 12.28
C LEU A 41 12.88 3.30 13.26
N ILE A 42 12.69 2.23 14.04
CA ILE A 42 13.66 1.73 15.02
C ILE A 42 14.79 0.93 14.33
N THR A 43 14.55 0.34 13.15
CA THR A 43 15.54 -0.46 12.41
C THR A 43 15.67 0.04 10.98
N PRO A 44 16.57 1.01 10.71
CA PRO A 44 16.70 1.66 9.41
C PRO A 44 16.92 0.72 8.23
N SER A 45 17.61 -0.41 8.47
CA SER A 45 17.89 -1.41 7.44
C SER A 45 16.66 -2.13 6.90
N LYS A 46 15.51 -2.06 7.58
CA LYS A 46 14.24 -2.70 7.17
C LYS A 46 13.16 -1.72 6.75
N ILE A 47 13.42 -0.41 6.83
CA ILE A 47 12.44 0.63 6.50
C ILE A 47 11.98 0.51 5.04
N ALA A 48 12.92 0.33 4.10
CA ALA A 48 12.59 0.23 2.69
C ALA A 48 11.66 -0.95 2.39
N ASP A 49 11.98 -2.14 2.92
CA ASP A 49 11.16 -3.34 2.75
C ASP A 49 9.75 -3.17 3.32
N HIS A 50 9.65 -2.60 4.53
CA HIS A 50 8.35 -2.36 5.17
C HIS A 50 7.53 -1.30 4.44
N LEU A 51 8.15 -0.21 3.96
CA LEU A 51 7.47 0.80 3.15
C LEU A 51 6.95 0.19 1.85
N ASN A 52 7.79 -0.57 1.13
CA ASN A 52 7.40 -1.20 -0.11
C ASN A 52 6.24 -2.19 0.09
N THR A 53 6.29 -2.97 1.17
CA THR A 53 5.19 -3.89 1.52
C THR A 53 3.90 -3.14 1.83
N CYS A 54 3.95 -2.08 2.65
CA CYS A 54 2.78 -1.27 2.98
C CYS A 54 2.19 -0.58 1.74
N LEU A 55 3.04 -0.05 0.87
CA LEU A 55 2.61 0.58 -0.38
C LEU A 55 1.92 -0.44 -1.29
N PHE A 56 2.52 -1.62 -1.47
CA PHE A 56 1.93 -2.68 -2.30
C PHE A 56 0.57 -3.16 -1.77
N GLU A 57 0.42 -3.28 -0.46
CA GLU A 57 -0.85 -3.65 0.21
C GLU A 57 -1.91 -2.53 0.17
N ALA A 58 -1.49 -1.28 0.00
CA ALA A 58 -2.37 -0.12 -0.12
C ALA A 58 -2.91 0.10 -1.54
N ILE A 59 -2.37 -0.58 -2.56
CA ILE A 59 -2.87 -0.51 -3.93
C ILE A 59 -4.24 -1.19 -4.02
N VAL A 60 -5.27 -0.41 -4.32
CA VAL A 60 -6.66 -0.87 -4.47
C VAL A 60 -6.83 -1.58 -5.80
N THR A 61 -6.38 -0.91 -6.87
CA THR A 61 -6.44 -1.44 -8.24
C THR A 61 -5.02 -1.66 -8.71
N LYS A 62 -4.60 -2.93 -8.74
CA LYS A 62 -3.26 -3.29 -9.23
C LYS A 62 -3.19 -3.04 -10.74
N PRO A 63 -2.19 -2.28 -11.24
CA PRO A 63 -1.97 -2.15 -12.67
C PRO A 63 -1.60 -3.50 -13.29
N ASP A 64 -1.90 -3.69 -14.57
CA ASP A 64 -1.69 -4.96 -15.29
C ASP A 64 -0.26 -5.51 -15.20
N ASN A 65 0.70 -4.60 -15.00
CA ASN A 65 2.13 -4.86 -14.96
C ASN A 65 2.61 -5.35 -13.59
N ILE A 66 1.80 -5.19 -12.53
CA ILE A 66 2.19 -5.44 -11.14
C ILE A 66 1.25 -6.50 -10.55
N LYS A 67 1.63 -7.77 -10.66
CA LYS A 67 0.84 -8.90 -10.17
C LYS A 67 1.39 -9.44 -8.85
N SER A 68 2.72 -9.43 -8.71
CA SER A 68 3.43 -9.87 -7.52
C SER A 68 4.19 -8.74 -6.84
N PHE A 69 4.60 -8.97 -5.60
CA PHE A 69 5.47 -8.04 -4.87
C PHE A 69 6.85 -7.89 -5.54
N ASP A 70 7.36 -8.96 -6.15
CA ASP A 70 8.60 -8.90 -6.94
C ASP A 70 8.45 -8.04 -8.20
N ASP A 71 7.30 -8.11 -8.88
CA ASP A 71 7.01 -7.23 -10.02
C ASP A 71 6.92 -5.77 -9.58
N PHE A 72 6.37 -5.51 -8.39
CA PHE A 72 6.34 -4.18 -7.80
C PHE A 72 7.76 -3.65 -7.57
N LEU A 73 8.62 -4.42 -6.88
CA LEU A 73 10.00 -4.01 -6.58
C LEU A 73 10.87 -3.79 -7.82
N ARG A 74 10.64 -4.54 -8.91
CA ARG A 74 11.38 -4.38 -10.18
C ARG A 74 11.02 -3.11 -10.94
N ASN A 75 9.86 -2.51 -10.65
CA ASN A 75 9.36 -1.30 -11.30
C ASN A 75 9.53 -0.04 -10.42
N VAL A 76 10.12 -0.18 -9.23
CA VAL A 76 10.53 0.94 -8.34
C VAL A 76 11.87 1.51 -8.78
#